data_AF-A0A1J0WGN7-F1
#
_entry.id   AF-A0A1J0WGN7-F1
#
_cell.length_a   1.000
_cell.length_b   1.000
_cell.length_c   1.000
_cell.angle_alpha   90.00
_cell.angle_beta   90.00
_cell.angle_gamma   90.00
#
_symmetry.space_group_name_H-M   'P 1'
#
loop_
_entity.id
_entity.type
_entity.pdbx_description
1 polymer ?
#
loop_
_entity_poly.entity_id
_entity_poly.type
_entity_poly.pdbx_seq_one_letter_code
_entity_poly.pdbx_strand_id
1 'polypeptide(L)'
;MSLMLKCTTLLVGLALAAPSFAQTLTLAPASPQPSGLKQGLAVDYAYYGVRSLKEAKGKLDRAKAGPPLQGLSYLDSDPGDKTMTSTSAEKVLAAISGYIKFDAPGTYDLEFISNDGLEASIGGQQVALFDGVHGCESAGVTTVQVPQAGWYEIEATYFQRKGTACLLMDWGQAGNMEPVPDSAFGYK
;
A
#
# COMPACT_ATOMS: atom_id res chain seq x y z
N MET A 1 -45.39 3.00 66.04
CA MET A 1 -44.42 2.36 65.11
C MET A 1 -44.39 3.19 63.83
N SER A 2 -43.44 4.12 63.71
CA SER A 2 -43.20 4.88 62.47
C SER A 2 -42.23 4.08 61.60
N LEU A 3 -42.65 3.72 60.38
CA LEU A 3 -41.79 3.03 59.42
C LEU A 3 -41.20 4.07 58.45
N MET A 4 -39.92 4.39 58.64
CA MET A 4 -39.12 5.20 57.73
C MET A 4 -38.85 4.43 56.43
N LEU A 5 -39.29 4.96 55.29
CA LEU A 5 -38.96 4.44 53.97
C LEU A 5 -37.66 5.10 53.49
N LYS A 6 -36.55 4.35 53.49
CA LYS A 6 -35.26 4.80 52.96
C LYS A 6 -35.28 4.66 51.43
N CYS A 7 -35.30 5.79 50.73
CA CYS A 7 -35.15 5.83 49.28
C CYS A 7 -33.65 5.65 48.95
N THR A 8 -33.28 4.54 48.32
CA THR A 8 -31.92 4.29 47.84
C THR A 8 -31.88 4.61 46.36
N THR A 9 -31.25 5.72 45.99
CA THR A 9 -31.13 6.15 44.59
C THR A 9 -30.03 5.33 43.91
N LEU A 10 -30.40 4.53 42.91
CA LEU A 10 -29.47 3.82 42.04
C LEU A 10 -29.03 4.79 40.92
N LEU A 11 -27.79 5.29 40.96
CA LEU A 11 -27.19 6.00 39.84
C LEU A 11 -26.75 4.99 38.77
N VAL A 12 -27.50 4.93 37.66
CA VAL A 12 -27.07 4.24 36.45
C VAL A 12 -26.15 5.20 35.68
N GLY A 13 -24.84 4.91 35.69
CA GLY A 13 -23.87 5.62 34.87
C GLY A 13 -24.01 5.22 33.40
N LEU A 14 -24.49 6.13 32.55
CA LEU A 14 -24.44 5.97 31.10
C LEU A 14 -22.99 6.10 30.64
N ALA A 15 -22.38 4.99 30.21
CA ALA A 15 -21.11 5.04 29.48
C ALA A 15 -21.40 5.54 28.06
N LEU A 16 -21.07 6.81 27.78
CA LEU A 16 -21.09 7.35 26.43
C LEU A 16 -19.92 6.73 25.66
N ALA A 17 -20.21 5.89 24.66
CA ALA A 17 -19.23 5.45 23.69
C ALA A 17 -18.78 6.66 22.86
N ALA A 18 -17.56 7.13 23.08
CA ALA A 18 -16.95 8.12 22.20
C ALA A 18 -16.68 7.49 20.84
N PRO A 19 -17.00 8.16 19.71
CA PRO A 19 -16.63 7.66 18.40
C PRO A 19 -15.11 7.57 18.30
N SER A 20 -14.59 6.40 17.92
CA SER A 20 -13.18 6.25 17.56
C SER A 20 -12.95 6.95 16.23
N PHE A 21 -12.32 8.13 16.24
CA PHE A 21 -11.79 8.70 15.02
C PHE A 21 -10.66 7.80 14.52
N ALA A 22 -10.80 7.24 13.31
CA ALA A 22 -9.69 6.55 12.66
C ALA A 22 -8.52 7.54 12.56
N GLN A 23 -7.37 7.17 13.11
CA GLN A 23 -6.20 8.04 13.10
C GLN A 23 -5.68 8.13 11.67
N THR A 24 -5.78 9.32 11.05
CA THR A 24 -5.20 9.56 9.73
C THR A 24 -3.69 9.37 9.77
N LEU A 25 -3.15 8.51 8.90
CA LEU A 25 -1.72 8.23 8.81
C LEU A 25 -0.99 9.43 8.20
N THR A 26 -0.09 10.08 8.93
CA THR A 26 0.70 11.20 8.37
C THR A 26 1.97 10.68 7.73
N LEU A 27 2.16 10.95 6.44
CA LEU A 27 3.33 10.53 5.68
C LEU A 27 4.54 11.40 6.01
N ALA A 28 5.73 10.80 6.11
CA ALA A 28 6.98 11.54 6.24
C ALA A 28 7.56 11.88 4.85
N PRO A 29 7.74 13.17 4.50
CA PRO A 29 8.38 13.56 3.24
C PRO A 29 9.84 13.10 3.24
N ALA A 30 10.37 12.75 2.07
CA ALA A 30 11.79 12.42 1.92
C ALA A 30 12.66 13.60 2.39
N SER A 31 13.66 13.32 3.21
CA SER A 31 14.55 14.33 3.77
C SER A 31 16.01 13.87 3.67
N PRO A 32 16.86 14.51 2.84
CA PRO A 32 16.51 15.60 1.93
C PRO A 32 15.58 15.14 0.78
N GLN A 33 14.90 16.10 0.14
CA GLN A 33 14.16 15.83 -1.09
C GLN A 33 15.14 15.33 -2.17
N PRO A 34 14.84 14.22 -2.87
CA PRO A 34 15.71 13.67 -3.89
C PRO A 34 15.76 14.57 -5.13
N SER A 35 16.89 14.52 -5.83
CA SER A 35 17.09 15.15 -7.14
C SER A 35 17.72 14.15 -8.11
N GLY A 36 17.60 14.41 -9.41
CA GLY A 36 18.18 13.53 -10.45
C GLY A 36 17.53 12.14 -10.54
N LEU A 37 16.27 12.01 -10.11
CA LEU A 37 15.54 10.75 -10.23
C LEU A 37 15.30 10.40 -11.71
N LYS A 38 15.44 9.11 -12.02
CA LYS A 38 14.91 8.51 -13.24
C LYS A 38 13.42 8.28 -13.05
N GLN A 39 12.63 8.39 -14.12
CA GLN A 39 11.20 8.11 -14.08
C GLN A 39 10.93 6.62 -13.79
N GLY A 40 10.00 6.33 -12.87
CA GLY A 40 9.55 4.98 -12.54
C GLY A 40 9.98 4.50 -11.14
N LEU A 41 10.03 3.17 -10.95
CA LEU A 41 10.45 2.51 -9.71
C LEU A 41 11.53 1.47 -9.97
N ALA A 42 12.49 1.36 -9.05
CA ALA A 42 13.45 0.26 -9.05
C ALA A 42 12.76 -1.03 -8.59
N VAL A 43 13.17 -2.17 -9.16
CA VAL A 43 12.62 -3.46 -8.78
C VAL A 43 13.68 -4.56 -8.85
N ASP A 44 13.75 -5.37 -7.79
CA ASP A 44 14.51 -6.61 -7.76
C ASP A 44 13.54 -7.81 -7.81
N TYR A 45 13.82 -8.77 -8.69
CA TYR A 45 12.99 -9.96 -8.86
C TYR A 45 13.66 -11.23 -8.33
N ALA A 46 12.87 -12.08 -7.68
CA ALA A 46 13.18 -13.47 -7.39
C ALA A 46 12.04 -14.38 -7.89
N TYR A 47 12.33 -15.65 -8.16
CA TYR A 47 11.35 -16.56 -8.77
C TYR A 47 11.07 -17.79 -7.90
N TYR A 48 10.03 -17.72 -7.07
CA TYR A 48 9.62 -18.78 -6.14
C TYR A 48 8.09 -18.83 -6.01
N GLY A 49 7.52 -20.04 -6.03
CA GLY A 49 6.09 -20.23 -5.79
C GLY A 49 5.77 -20.18 -4.30
N VAL A 50 5.50 -18.98 -3.78
CA VAL A 50 5.11 -18.73 -2.37
C VAL A 50 3.60 -18.56 -2.23
N ARG A 51 3.09 -18.52 -1.00
CA ARG A 51 1.67 -18.26 -0.71
C ARG A 51 1.43 -17.15 0.31
N SER A 52 2.50 -16.49 0.77
CA SER A 52 2.42 -15.38 1.71
C SER A 52 3.59 -14.40 1.54
N LEU A 53 3.39 -13.18 1.99
CA LEU A 53 4.41 -12.12 2.08
C LEU A 53 5.56 -12.52 3.00
N LYS A 54 5.28 -13.26 4.08
CA LYS A 54 6.33 -13.79 4.97
C LYS A 54 7.30 -14.71 4.21
N GLU A 55 6.75 -15.62 3.39
CA GLU A 55 7.57 -16.50 2.55
C GLU A 55 8.31 -15.71 1.47
N ALA A 56 7.62 -14.73 0.83
CA ALA A 56 8.23 -13.87 -0.19
C ALA A 56 9.45 -13.11 0.38
N LYS A 57 9.27 -12.41 1.50
CA LYS A 57 10.34 -11.69 2.23
C LYS A 57 11.51 -12.59 2.57
N GLY A 58 11.25 -13.84 2.96
CA GLY A 58 12.28 -14.85 3.24
C GLY A 58 13.06 -15.37 2.02
N LYS A 59 12.76 -14.91 0.80
CA LYS A 59 13.44 -15.28 -0.45
C LYS A 59 13.98 -14.08 -1.24
N LEU A 60 13.62 -12.85 -0.86
CA LEU A 60 14.03 -11.63 -1.55
C LEU A 60 15.53 -11.30 -1.36
N ASP A 61 16.21 -11.94 -0.41
CA ASP A 61 17.68 -11.93 -0.30
C ASP A 61 18.40 -12.44 -1.55
N ARG A 62 17.69 -13.21 -2.39
CA ARG A 62 18.19 -13.78 -3.65
C ARG A 62 17.74 -13.00 -4.88
N ALA A 63 16.98 -11.93 -4.70
CA ALA A 63 16.46 -11.15 -5.80
C ALA A 63 17.59 -10.46 -6.59
N LYS A 64 17.31 -10.17 -7.86
CA LYS A 64 18.23 -9.50 -8.78
C LYS A 64 17.52 -8.35 -9.46
N ALA A 65 18.24 -7.26 -9.67
CA ALA A 65 17.74 -6.09 -10.38
C ALA A 65 17.10 -6.49 -11.72
N GLY A 66 15.86 -6.06 -11.90
CA GLY A 66 15.11 -6.14 -13.14
C GLY A 66 15.06 -4.82 -13.88
N PRO A 67 14.43 -4.78 -15.07
CA PRO A 67 14.07 -3.53 -15.72
C PRO A 67 13.09 -2.74 -14.81
N PRO A 68 13.24 -1.41 -14.69
CA PRO A 68 12.43 -0.59 -13.79
C PRO A 68 10.96 -0.62 -14.18
N LEU A 69 10.08 -0.48 -13.20
CA LEU A 69 8.65 -0.25 -13.43
C LEU A 69 8.44 1.20 -13.89
N GLN A 70 7.47 1.46 -14.77
CA GLN A 70 7.13 2.84 -15.15
C GLN A 70 6.33 3.56 -14.07
N GLY A 71 5.57 2.80 -13.28
CA GLY A 71 4.70 3.25 -12.21
C GLY A 71 4.02 2.03 -11.59
N LEU A 72 2.77 2.19 -11.16
CA LEU A 72 1.94 1.11 -10.60
C LEU A 72 0.62 1.06 -11.37
N SER A 73 0.72 0.80 -12.68
CA SER A 73 -0.41 0.78 -13.62
C SER A 73 -0.50 -0.56 -14.38
N TYR A 74 -0.14 -1.66 -13.72
CA TYR A 74 -0.13 -3.00 -14.33
C TYR A 74 -1.50 -3.67 -14.16
N LEU A 75 -2.34 -3.52 -15.19
CA LEU A 75 -3.67 -4.14 -15.27
C LEU A 75 -3.58 -5.67 -15.19
N ASP A 76 -4.70 -6.33 -14.85
CA ASP A 76 -4.78 -7.79 -14.81
C ASP A 76 -4.44 -8.39 -16.18
N SER A 77 -3.36 -9.17 -16.19
CA SER A 77 -2.78 -9.74 -17.41
C SER A 77 -3.53 -10.99 -17.88
N ASP A 78 -3.29 -11.44 -19.11
CA ASP A 78 -3.74 -12.77 -19.50
C ASP A 78 -2.82 -13.86 -18.92
N PRO A 79 -3.30 -15.10 -18.75
CA PRO A 79 -2.44 -16.21 -18.32
C PRO A 79 -1.28 -16.46 -19.30
N GLY A 80 -0.05 -16.44 -18.77
CA GLY A 80 1.18 -16.63 -19.56
C GLY A 80 1.87 -15.33 -19.98
N ASP A 81 1.23 -14.18 -19.80
CA ASP A 81 1.90 -12.89 -19.90
C ASP A 81 2.91 -12.71 -18.77
N LYS A 82 4.00 -12.00 -19.05
CA LYS A 82 5.02 -11.70 -18.03
C LYS A 82 4.42 -10.83 -16.93
N THR A 83 4.71 -11.18 -15.68
CA THR A 83 4.35 -10.34 -14.54
C THR A 83 5.21 -9.08 -14.55
N MET A 84 4.58 -7.92 -14.75
CA MET A 84 5.24 -6.61 -14.84
C MET A 84 6.43 -6.62 -15.81
N THR A 85 7.60 -6.13 -15.41
CA THR A 85 8.83 -6.09 -16.21
C THR A 85 9.74 -7.29 -15.98
N SER A 86 9.26 -8.31 -15.27
CA SER A 86 10.04 -9.51 -14.95
C SER A 86 10.30 -10.40 -16.17
N THR A 87 11.06 -11.48 -15.99
CA THR A 87 11.30 -12.48 -17.04
C THR A 87 10.38 -13.69 -16.93
N SER A 88 9.40 -13.70 -16.03
CA SER A 88 8.50 -14.83 -15.79
C SER A 88 7.04 -14.39 -15.75
N ALA A 89 6.14 -15.28 -16.17
CA ALA A 89 4.69 -15.09 -16.04
C ALA A 89 4.17 -15.52 -14.66
N GLU A 90 4.88 -16.42 -14.00
CA GLU A 90 4.46 -16.99 -12.73
C GLU A 90 5.57 -17.00 -11.69
N LYS A 91 5.19 -17.12 -10.41
CA LYS A 91 6.08 -17.32 -9.27
C LYS A 91 7.04 -16.14 -9.08
N VAL A 92 6.56 -14.94 -9.35
CA VAL A 92 7.37 -13.72 -9.29
C VAL A 92 7.28 -13.11 -7.90
N LEU A 93 8.43 -12.84 -7.29
CA LEU A 93 8.54 -12.00 -6.10
C LEU A 93 9.22 -10.70 -6.51
N ALA A 94 8.74 -9.57 -6.03
CA ALA A 94 9.30 -8.26 -6.32
C ALA A 94 9.57 -7.49 -5.03
N ALA A 95 10.79 -6.98 -4.89
CA ALA A 95 11.12 -5.90 -3.97
C ALA A 95 11.17 -4.60 -4.79
N ILE A 96 10.24 -3.70 -4.55
CA ILE A 96 10.06 -2.46 -5.30
C ILE A 96 10.46 -1.30 -4.39
N SER A 97 11.22 -0.35 -4.92
CA SER A 97 11.63 0.84 -4.18
C SER A 97 11.74 2.08 -5.07
N GLY A 98 11.54 3.25 -4.47
CA GLY A 98 11.70 4.53 -5.14
C GLY A 98 11.01 5.65 -4.37
N TYR A 99 10.42 6.56 -5.11
CA TYR A 99 9.70 7.72 -4.59
C TYR A 99 8.40 7.92 -5.36
N ILE A 100 7.38 8.39 -4.65
CA ILE A 100 6.13 8.91 -5.20
C ILE A 100 6.05 10.42 -4.90
N LYS A 101 5.60 11.21 -5.87
CA LYS A 101 5.45 12.66 -5.75
C LYS A 101 4.00 13.03 -5.46
N PHE A 102 3.80 13.87 -4.46
CA PHE A 102 2.56 14.61 -4.25
C PHE A 102 2.79 16.08 -4.59
N ASP A 103 2.02 16.64 -5.51
CA ASP A 103 2.20 18.03 -5.94
C ASP A 103 1.59 19.05 -4.97
N ALA A 104 0.77 18.61 -4.01
CA ALA A 104 0.15 19.45 -2.99
C ALA A 104 0.06 18.72 -1.64
N PRO A 105 0.08 19.45 -0.50
CA PRO A 105 -0.35 18.91 0.77
C PRO A 105 -1.85 18.60 0.74
N GLY A 106 -2.29 17.69 1.61
CA GLY A 106 -3.71 17.40 1.75
C GLY A 106 -3.96 16.00 2.31
N THR A 107 -5.25 15.70 2.48
CA THR A 107 -5.71 14.35 2.78
C THR A 107 -5.92 13.62 1.46
N TYR A 108 -5.26 12.47 1.30
CA TYR A 108 -5.35 11.61 0.13
C TYR A 108 -5.92 10.26 0.55
N ASP A 109 -6.80 9.73 -0.28
CA ASP A 109 -7.20 8.33 -0.23
C ASP A 109 -6.30 7.56 -1.20
N LEU A 110 -5.74 6.45 -0.73
CA LEU A 110 -4.86 5.58 -1.51
C LEU A 110 -5.47 4.19 -1.59
N GLU A 111 -5.42 3.57 -2.75
CA GLU A 111 -5.88 2.20 -2.95
C GLU A 111 -4.83 1.43 -3.75
N PHE A 112 -4.45 0.26 -3.25
CA PHE A 112 -3.60 -0.67 -3.97
C PHE A 112 -4.40 -1.89 -4.35
N ILE A 113 -4.20 -2.36 -5.58
CA ILE A 113 -4.88 -3.53 -6.13
C ILE A 113 -3.80 -4.49 -6.61
N SER A 114 -3.88 -5.76 -6.21
CA SER A 114 -2.83 -6.72 -6.54
C SER A 114 -3.38 -8.13 -6.78
N ASN A 115 -2.59 -8.90 -7.53
CA ASN A 115 -2.72 -10.35 -7.69
C ASN A 115 -1.30 -10.92 -7.77
N ASP A 116 -0.76 -11.63 -6.77
CA ASP A 116 -1.38 -12.02 -5.50
C ASP A 116 -1.06 -10.95 -4.42
N GLY A 117 -0.33 -11.32 -3.36
CA GLY A 117 -0.17 -10.47 -2.18
C GLY A 117 0.80 -9.31 -2.32
N LEU A 118 0.52 -8.25 -1.56
CA LEU A 118 1.22 -6.98 -1.56
C LEU A 118 1.31 -6.40 -0.14
N GLU A 119 2.48 -5.87 0.21
CA GLU A 119 2.66 -4.95 1.33
C GLU A 119 3.40 -3.72 0.82
N ALA A 120 2.82 -2.54 1.02
CA ALA A 120 3.39 -1.28 0.54
C ALA A 120 3.45 -0.23 1.66
N SER A 121 4.51 0.54 1.65
CA SER A 121 4.72 1.68 2.54
C SER A 121 5.00 2.95 1.74
N ILE A 122 4.54 4.09 2.25
CA ILE A 122 4.88 5.42 1.73
C ILE A 122 5.27 6.30 2.90
N GLY A 123 6.38 7.03 2.79
CA GLY A 123 6.86 7.93 3.85
C GLY A 123 6.99 7.25 5.22
N GLY A 124 7.40 5.98 5.23
CA GLY A 124 7.55 5.15 6.43
C GLY A 124 6.23 4.63 7.05
N GLN A 125 5.07 4.90 6.45
CA GLN A 125 3.77 4.38 6.91
C GLN A 125 3.34 3.22 6.01
N GLN A 126 2.90 2.10 6.60
CA GLN A 126 2.27 1.03 5.83
C GLN A 126 0.90 1.50 5.32
N VAL A 127 0.76 1.58 4.00
CA VAL A 127 -0.46 2.08 3.35
C VAL A 127 -1.30 0.98 2.70
N ALA A 128 -0.71 -0.21 2.48
CA ALA A 128 -1.42 -1.39 2.04
C ALA A 128 -0.81 -2.66 2.63
N LEU A 129 -1.67 -3.62 2.98
CA LEU A 129 -1.30 -4.98 3.35
C LEU A 129 -2.42 -5.92 2.90
N PHE A 130 -2.15 -6.71 1.88
CA PHE A 130 -3.03 -7.76 1.39
C PHE A 130 -2.19 -9.03 1.22
N ASP A 131 -2.27 -9.94 2.18
CA ASP A 131 -1.50 -11.18 2.17
C ASP A 131 -2.36 -12.35 1.65
N GLY A 132 -1.68 -13.39 1.18
CA GLY A 132 -2.31 -14.60 0.66
C GLY A 132 -2.47 -14.61 -0.86
N VAL A 133 -3.05 -15.70 -1.36
CA VAL A 133 -3.29 -15.93 -2.79
C VAL A 133 -4.72 -15.47 -3.09
N HIS A 134 -4.88 -14.55 -4.04
CA HIS A 134 -6.16 -13.93 -4.40
C HIS A 134 -6.12 -13.40 -5.84
N GLY A 135 -7.29 -13.07 -6.41
CA GLY A 135 -7.37 -12.46 -7.74
C GLY A 135 -6.92 -11.00 -7.71
N CYS A 136 -7.08 -10.29 -8.83
CA CYS A 136 -6.82 -8.86 -8.91
C CYS A 136 -7.86 -8.08 -8.09
N GLU A 137 -7.52 -7.82 -6.83
CA GLU A 137 -8.46 -7.34 -5.81
C GLU A 137 -7.84 -6.20 -5.00
N SER A 138 -8.70 -5.33 -4.47
CA SER A 138 -8.30 -4.19 -3.65
C SER A 138 -7.85 -4.60 -2.24
N ALA A 139 -6.75 -4.01 -1.78
CA ALA A 139 -6.27 -4.09 -0.39
C ALA A 139 -7.07 -3.20 0.59
N GLY A 140 -8.09 -2.50 0.08
CA GLY A 140 -8.83 -1.47 0.80
C GLY A 140 -8.25 -0.06 0.62
N VAL A 141 -9.09 0.94 0.88
CA VAL A 141 -8.71 2.36 0.82
C VAL A 141 -8.08 2.79 2.14
N THR A 142 -6.90 3.40 2.06
CA THR A 142 -6.19 3.99 3.19
C THR A 142 -6.11 5.51 3.05
N THR A 143 -6.68 6.23 4.01
CA THR A 143 -6.60 7.70 4.08
C THR A 143 -5.31 8.14 4.77
N VAL A 144 -4.53 8.98 4.09
CA VAL A 144 -3.26 9.53 4.57
C VAL A 144 -3.25 11.06 4.56
N GLN A 145 -2.45 11.65 5.43
CA GLN A 145 -2.14 13.07 5.42
C GLN A 145 -0.76 13.29 4.78
N VAL A 146 -0.74 14.04 3.69
CA VAL A 146 0.46 14.59 3.05
C VAL A 146 0.72 15.98 3.65
N PRO A 147 1.75 16.17 4.50
CA PRO A 147 1.98 17.45 5.17
C PRO A 147 2.53 18.56 4.26
N GLN A 148 3.19 18.20 3.15
CA GLN A 148 3.75 19.16 2.18
C GLN A 148 3.89 18.54 0.80
N ALA A 149 3.92 19.36 -0.25
CA ALA A 149 4.27 18.89 -1.58
C ALA A 149 5.71 18.37 -1.62
N GLY A 150 5.95 17.34 -2.43
CA GLY A 150 7.28 16.76 -2.63
C GLY A 150 7.25 15.26 -2.84
N TRP A 151 8.44 14.69 -2.81
CA TRP A 151 8.69 13.26 -2.90
C TRP A 151 8.63 12.59 -1.54
N TYR A 152 8.05 11.40 -1.53
CA TYR A 152 7.92 10.51 -0.41
C TYR A 152 8.49 9.16 -0.84
N GLU A 153 9.28 8.53 0.02
CA GLU A 153 9.80 7.19 -0.26
C GLU A 153 8.64 6.21 -0.37
N ILE A 154 8.69 5.31 -1.35
CA ILE A 154 7.75 4.21 -1.51
C ILE A 154 8.54 2.91 -1.57
N GLU A 155 8.09 1.93 -0.80
CA GLU A 155 8.60 0.56 -0.83
C GLU A 155 7.44 -0.40 -0.96
N ALA A 156 7.63 -1.49 -1.70
CA ALA A 156 6.66 -2.57 -1.72
C ALA A 156 7.31 -3.95 -1.83
N THR A 157 6.73 -4.91 -1.12
CA THR A 157 6.94 -6.34 -1.36
C THR A 157 5.71 -6.89 -2.04
N TYR A 158 5.90 -7.50 -3.20
CA TYR A 158 4.82 -8.14 -3.97
C TYR A 158 5.18 -9.59 -4.26
N PHE A 159 4.18 -10.47 -4.31
CA PHE A 159 4.32 -11.77 -4.93
C PHE A 159 3.16 -12.10 -5.86
N GLN A 160 3.48 -12.90 -6.86
CA GLN A 160 2.55 -13.58 -7.73
C GLN A 160 2.91 -15.05 -7.76
N ARG A 161 1.90 -15.92 -7.71
CA ARG A 161 2.10 -17.37 -7.64
C ARG A 161 1.82 -18.07 -8.96
N LYS A 162 0.62 -17.88 -9.53
CA LYS A 162 0.12 -18.58 -10.72
C LYS A 162 -1.00 -17.80 -11.42
N GLY A 163 -1.27 -18.11 -12.67
CA GLY A 163 -2.41 -17.56 -13.40
C GLY A 163 -2.09 -16.19 -13.98
N THR A 164 -2.94 -15.21 -13.67
CA THR A 164 -2.77 -13.80 -14.09
C THR A 164 -1.94 -13.02 -13.07
N ALA A 165 -1.72 -11.73 -13.32
CA ALA A 165 -0.99 -10.84 -12.44
C ALA A 165 -1.50 -9.41 -12.59
N CYS A 166 -1.55 -8.66 -11.49
CA CYS A 166 -1.80 -7.23 -11.52
C CYS A 166 -1.09 -6.52 -10.36
N LEU A 167 -0.77 -5.25 -10.56
CA LEU A 167 -0.27 -4.33 -9.53
C LEU A 167 -0.66 -2.91 -9.92
N LEU A 168 -1.65 -2.36 -9.23
CA LEU A 168 -2.17 -1.03 -9.46
C LEU A 168 -2.13 -0.19 -8.19
N MET A 169 -2.01 1.12 -8.38
CA MET A 169 -2.23 2.11 -7.34
C MET A 169 -3.14 3.21 -7.88
N ASP A 170 -4.23 3.45 -7.16
CA ASP A 170 -5.11 4.59 -7.36
C ASP A 170 -4.93 5.56 -6.19
N TRP A 171 -5.13 6.85 -6.46
CA TRP A 171 -5.14 7.89 -5.44
C TRP A 171 -6.28 8.87 -5.67
N GLY A 172 -6.61 9.66 -4.66
CA GLY A 172 -7.65 10.66 -4.81
C GLY A 172 -7.72 11.62 -3.65
N GLN A 173 -8.43 12.71 -3.85
CA GLN A 173 -8.84 13.62 -2.78
C GLN A 173 -10.35 13.72 -2.76
N ALA A 174 -10.92 13.77 -1.55
CA ALA A 174 -12.36 13.87 -1.33
C ALA A 174 -13.17 12.78 -2.08
N GLY A 175 -12.64 11.54 -2.14
CA GLY A 175 -13.31 10.38 -2.73
C GLY A 175 -13.28 10.28 -4.26
N ASN A 176 -12.63 11.22 -4.97
CA ASN A 176 -12.42 11.10 -6.42
C ASN A 176 -11.11 10.34 -6.68
N MET A 177 -11.20 9.02 -6.80
CA MET A 177 -10.05 8.14 -7.06
C MET A 177 -9.75 8.05 -8.57
N GLU A 178 -8.47 8.08 -8.91
CA GLU A 178 -7.94 7.87 -10.26
C GLU A 178 -6.62 7.09 -10.21
N PRO A 179 -6.23 6.40 -11.30
CA PRO A 179 -4.91 5.79 -11.38
C PRO A 179 -3.80 6.80 -11.17
N VAL A 180 -2.82 6.46 -10.33
CA VAL A 180 -1.65 7.32 -10.13
C VAL A 180 -0.87 7.37 -11.45
N PRO A 181 -0.61 8.56 -12.01
CA PRO A 181 0.12 8.65 -13.26
C PRO A 181 1.56 8.16 -13.08
N ASP A 182 2.10 7.43 -14.07
CA ASP A 182 3.48 6.93 -14.06
C ASP A 182 4.53 8.04 -13.80
N SER A 183 4.24 9.27 -14.21
CA SER A 183 5.10 10.45 -13.97
C SER A 183 5.21 10.86 -12.50
N ALA A 184 4.33 10.35 -11.62
CA ALA A 184 4.42 10.58 -10.19
C ALA A 184 5.51 9.73 -9.52
N PHE A 185 6.12 8.77 -10.22
CA PHE A 185 7.13 7.88 -9.67
C PHE A 185 8.54 8.22 -10.14
N GLY A 186 9.51 8.09 -9.24
CA GLY A 186 10.92 8.22 -9.57
C GLY A 186 11.83 7.35 -8.70
N TYR A 187 12.99 6.96 -9.24
CA TYR A 187 14.00 6.16 -8.54
C TYR A 187 15.42 6.64 -8.86
N LYS A 188 16.41 6.22 -8.07
CA LYS A 188 17.83 6.58 -8.26
C LYS A 188 18.52 5.68 -9.27
#